data_AF-A0A1M6R5U0-F1
#
_entry.id   AF-A0A1M6R5U0-F1
#
_cell.length_a   1.000
_cell.length_b   1.000
_cell.length_c   1.000
_cell.angle_alpha   90.00
_cell.angle_beta   90.00
_cell.angle_gamma   90.00
#
_symmetry.space_group_name_H-M   'P 1'
#
loop_
_entity.id
_entity.type
_entity.pdbx_description
1 polymer ?
#
loop_
_entity_poly.entity_id
_entity_poly.type
_entity_poly.pdbx_seq_one_letter_code
_entity_poly.pdbx_strand_id
1 'polypeptide(L)'
;MSMFANAVACLLCLIFAAFLWKMKGMFRITLVMFLIVLTSCLYTVFVGNLFNPVLENYPFRMLALALCVFTTGLRENRRRFMVLAQTFWLWVELVGNVSLYQAGAEAPWIRLAAIAEIALGCCFMARISREIEFGLIVLWMAVWMFF
;
A
#
# COMPACT_ATOMS: atom_id res chain seq x y z
N MET A 1 2.51 14.31 8.11
CA MET A 1 2.20 14.82 6.76
C MET A 1 0.83 15.46 6.78
N SER A 2 0.55 16.42 5.90
CA SER A 2 -0.81 17.00 5.79
C SER A 2 -1.77 16.02 5.12
N MET A 3 -3.08 16.12 5.38
CA MET A 3 -4.10 15.30 4.69
C MET A 3 -4.02 15.47 3.17
N PHE A 4 -3.67 16.67 2.70
CA PHE A 4 -3.47 16.94 1.29
C PHE A 4 -2.29 16.13 0.71
N ALA A 5 -1.17 16.03 1.42
CA ALA A 5 -0.06 15.18 1.01
C ALA A 5 -0.47 13.70 0.93
N ASN A 6 -1.17 13.18 1.95
CA ASN A 6 -1.65 11.80 1.93
C ASN A 6 -2.59 11.55 0.73
N ALA A 7 -3.47 12.50 0.40
CA ALA A 7 -4.35 12.41 -0.77
C ALA A 7 -3.57 12.36 -2.09
N VAL A 8 -2.56 13.21 -2.26
CA VAL A 8 -1.69 13.21 -3.45
C VAL A 8 -0.92 11.89 -3.56
N ALA A 9 -0.38 11.38 -2.44
CA ALA A 9 0.30 10.09 -2.41
C ALA A 9 -0.65 8.94 -2.78
N CYS A 10 -1.90 8.98 -2.31
CA CYS A 10 -2.93 8.00 -2.68
C CYS A 10 -3.23 8.05 -4.18
N LEU A 11 -3.41 9.24 -4.76
CA LEU A 11 -3.61 9.41 -6.20
C LEU A 11 -2.44 8.87 -7.03
N LEU A 12 -1.20 9.11 -6.59
CA LEU A 12 -0.01 8.54 -7.22
C LEU A 12 -0.05 7.00 -7.18
N CYS A 13 -0.41 6.40 -6.05
CA CYS A 13 -0.53 4.95 -5.92
C CYS A 13 -1.59 4.35 -6.88
N LEU A 14 -2.73 5.03 -7.06
CA LEU A 14 -3.75 4.63 -8.03
C LEU A 14 -3.23 4.72 -9.47
N ILE A 15 -2.49 5.78 -9.81
CA ILE A 15 -1.86 5.95 -11.12
C ILE A 15 -0.85 4.82 -11.36
N PHE A 16 -0.01 4.50 -10.37
CA PHE A 16 0.96 3.41 -10.44
C PHE A 16 0.29 2.06 -10.70
N ALA A 17 -0.79 1.76 -9.96
CA ALA A 17 -1.58 0.55 -10.17
C ALA A 17 -2.16 0.48 -11.59
N ALA A 18 -2.70 1.61 -12.10
CA ALA A 18 -3.23 1.69 -13.46
C ALA A 18 -2.17 1.47 -14.55
N PHE A 19 -0.94 1.97 -14.34
CA PHE A 19 0.18 1.71 -15.24
C PHE A 19 0.59 0.23 -15.24
N LEU A 20 0.67 -0.40 -14.05
CA LEU A 20 1.00 -1.81 -13.93
C LEU A 20 -0.01 -2.71 -14.65
N TRP A 21 -1.30 -2.35 -14.68
CA TRP A 21 -2.32 -3.11 -15.44
C TRP A 21 -2.10 -3.14 -16.94
N LYS A 22 -1.56 -2.07 -17.52
CA LYS A 22 -1.38 -1.95 -18.98
C LYS A 22 -0.10 -2.63 -19.46
N MET A 23 0.83 -2.90 -18.56
CA MET A 23 2.15 -3.40 -18.91
C MET A 23 2.17 -4.92 -19.06
N LYS A 24 2.87 -5.39 -20.10
CA LYS A 24 3.10 -6.81 -20.37
C LYS A 24 4.61 -7.05 -20.48
N GLY A 25 5.05 -8.19 -19.95
CA GLY A 25 6.45 -8.62 -19.97
C GLY A 25 7.21 -8.25 -18.69
N MET A 26 7.96 -9.22 -18.15
CA MET A 26 8.65 -9.09 -16.86
C MET A 26 9.57 -7.87 -16.80
N PHE A 27 10.39 -7.63 -17.82
CA PHE A 27 11.32 -6.50 -17.83
C PHE A 27 10.62 -5.14 -17.68
N ARG A 28 9.51 -4.93 -18.39
CA ARG A 28 8.73 -3.68 -18.29
C ARG A 28 8.08 -3.52 -16.92
N ILE A 29 7.56 -4.62 -16.36
CA ILE A 29 7.00 -4.62 -15.00
C ILE A 29 8.08 -4.25 -13.98
N THR A 30 9.27 -4.85 -14.07
CA THR A 30 10.39 -4.54 -13.18
C THR A 30 10.81 -3.07 -13.28
N LEU A 31 10.89 -2.53 -14.49
CA LEU A 31 11.23 -1.12 -14.71
C LEU A 31 10.17 -0.19 -14.10
N VAL A 32 8.89 -0.51 -14.27
CA VAL A 32 7.80 0.26 -13.67
C VAL A 32 7.83 0.17 -12.15
N MET A 33 8.06 -1.01 -11.57
CA MET A 33 8.23 -1.17 -10.12
C MET A 33 9.40 -0.34 -9.60
N PHE A 34 10.53 -0.32 -10.31
CA PHE A 34 11.65 0.54 -9.96
C PHE A 34 11.28 2.02 -9.98
N LEU A 35 10.57 2.48 -11.02
CA LEU A 35 10.09 3.86 -11.11
C LEU A 35 9.09 4.21 -10.02
N ILE A 36 8.21 3.28 -9.63
CA ILE A 36 7.26 3.47 -8.53
C ILE A 36 8.01 3.71 -7.22
N VAL A 37 8.99 2.85 -6.91
CA VAL A 37 9.81 2.99 -5.70
C VAL A 37 10.60 4.30 -5.72
N LEU A 38 11.28 4.60 -6.84
CA LEU A 38 12.04 5.83 -7.00
C LEU A 38 11.15 7.07 -6.79
N THR A 39 9.98 7.09 -7.42
CA THR A 39 9.03 8.21 -7.32
C THR A 39 8.47 8.33 -5.90
N SER A 40 8.23 7.22 -5.21
CA SER A 40 7.75 7.20 -3.82
C SER A 40 8.83 7.72 -2.85
N CYS A 41 10.10 7.37 -3.09
CA CYS A 41 11.24 7.92 -2.34
C CYS A 41 11.37 9.43 -2.57
N LEU A 42 11.37 9.88 -3.83
CA LEU A 42 11.43 11.31 -4.15
C LEU A 42 10.27 12.08 -3.53
N TYR A 43 9.04 11.56 -3.65
CA TYR A 43 7.86 12.15 -3.02
C TYR A 43 8.04 12.32 -1.51
N THR A 44 8.55 11.28 -0.84
CA THR A 44 8.78 11.31 0.61
C THR A 44 9.86 12.32 0.99
N VAL A 45 10.91 12.48 0.19
CA VAL A 45 11.97 13.48 0.42
C VAL A 45 11.46 14.90 0.24
N PHE A 46 10.63 15.17 -0.77
CA PHE A 46 10.15 16.52 -1.08
C PHE A 46 8.97 16.97 -0.22
N VAL A 47 8.09 16.04 0.17
CA VAL A 47 6.84 16.35 0.88
C VAL A 47 6.90 15.97 2.36
N GLY A 48 7.79 15.04 2.71
CA GLY A 48 8.00 14.58 4.07
C GLY A 48 9.03 15.41 4.83
N ASN A 49 8.89 15.42 6.15
CA ASN A 49 9.95 15.88 7.04
C ASN A 49 10.85 14.69 7.41
N LEU A 50 12.02 14.57 6.79
CA LEU A 50 12.98 13.47 7.02
C LEU A 50 13.47 13.38 8.47
N PHE A 51 13.27 14.42 9.29
CA PHE A 51 13.55 14.36 10.73
C PHE A 51 12.51 13.53 11.51
N ASN A 52 11.38 13.18 10.90
CA ASN A 52 10.39 12.30 11.50
C ASN A 52 10.66 10.84 11.09
N PRO A 53 11.02 9.94 12.02
CA PRO A 53 11.33 8.56 11.72
C PRO A 53 10.14 7.79 11.14
N VAL A 54 8.90 8.28 11.33
CA VAL A 54 7.67 7.66 10.78
C VAL A 54 7.66 7.71 9.25
N LEU A 55 8.40 8.65 8.65
CA LEU A 55 8.42 8.84 7.21
C LEU A 55 9.44 7.95 6.47
N GLU A 56 10.36 7.28 7.18
CA GLU A 56 11.32 6.37 6.56
C GLU A 56 10.63 5.19 5.86
N ASN A 57 9.53 4.71 6.43
CA ASN A 57 8.76 3.59 5.90
C ASN A 57 7.72 4.02 4.85
N TYR A 58 7.53 5.32 4.65
CA TYR A 58 6.48 5.87 3.80
C TYR A 58 6.55 5.41 2.32
N PRO A 59 7.73 5.34 1.66
CA PRO A 59 7.81 4.83 0.29
C PRO A 59 7.36 3.38 0.15
N PHE A 60 7.68 2.55 1.16
CA PHE A 60 7.29 1.13 1.17
C PHE A 60 5.79 0.97 1.41
N ARG A 61 5.19 1.84 2.24
CA ARG A 61 3.74 1.90 2.40
C ARG A 61 3.04 2.30 1.09
N MET A 62 3.57 3.29 0.36
CA MET A 62 3.03 3.67 -0.96
C MET A 62 3.09 2.49 -1.95
N LEU A 63 4.21 1.77 -1.97
CA LEU A 63 4.35 0.57 -2.80
C LEU A 63 3.32 -0.50 -2.41
N ALA A 64 3.13 -0.76 -1.12
CA ALA A 64 2.18 -1.75 -0.63
C ALA A 64 0.73 -1.41 -1.01
N LEU A 65 0.34 -0.13 -0.89
CA LEU A 65 -0.97 0.34 -1.34
C LEU A 65 -1.13 0.19 -2.86
N ALA A 66 -0.13 0.61 -3.64
CA ALA A 66 -0.14 0.47 -5.10
C ALA A 66 -0.27 -1.00 -5.54
N LEU A 67 0.41 -1.92 -4.84
CA LEU A 67 0.27 -3.36 -5.06
C LEU A 67 -1.13 -3.86 -4.71
N CYS A 68 -1.69 -3.46 -3.58
CA CYS A 68 -3.05 -3.85 -3.20
C CYS A 68 -4.06 -3.45 -4.28
N VAL A 69 -4.01 -2.19 -4.73
CA VAL A 69 -4.87 -1.71 -5.83
C VAL A 69 -4.56 -2.46 -7.13
N PHE A 70 -3.28 -2.67 -7.47
CA PHE A 70 -2.91 -3.42 -8.67
C PHE A 70 -3.49 -4.85 -8.68
N THR A 71 -3.56 -5.52 -7.54
CA THR A 71 -4.11 -6.89 -7.50
C THR A 71 -5.57 -6.96 -7.92
N THR A 72 -6.33 -5.87 -7.81
CA THR A 72 -7.74 -5.86 -8.19
C THR A 72 -7.93 -6.00 -9.70
N GLY A 73 -7.02 -5.48 -10.53
CA GLY A 73 -7.10 -5.63 -11.99
C GLY A 73 -6.62 -6.99 -12.54
N LEU A 74 -6.08 -7.89 -11.70
CA LEU A 74 -5.65 -9.22 -12.14
C LEU A 74 -6.86 -10.10 -12.48
N ARG A 75 -6.79 -10.85 -13.59
CA ARG A 75 -7.86 -11.79 -14.00
C ARG A 75 -7.68 -13.17 -13.39
N GLU A 76 -6.44 -13.64 -13.30
CA GLU A 76 -6.08 -14.96 -12.77
C GLU A 76 -5.37 -14.84 -11.43
N ASN A 77 -5.53 -15.85 -10.56
CA ASN A 77 -4.87 -15.92 -9.25
C ASN A 77 -5.07 -14.68 -8.34
N ARG A 78 -6.06 -13.83 -8.64
CA ARG A 78 -6.36 -12.57 -7.97
C ARG A 78 -6.33 -12.68 -6.45
N ARG A 79 -7.02 -13.68 -5.89
CA ARG A 79 -7.10 -13.90 -4.44
C ARG A 79 -5.72 -14.10 -3.81
N ARG A 80 -4.87 -14.94 -4.42
CA ARG A 80 -3.54 -15.25 -3.88
C ARG A 80 -2.66 -14.01 -3.86
N PHE A 81 -2.66 -13.24 -4.96
CA PHE A 81 -1.88 -12.01 -5.03
C PHE A 81 -2.42 -10.91 -4.13
N MET A 82 -3.73 -10.79 -3.98
CA MET A 82 -4.36 -9.83 -3.09
C MET A 82 -4.00 -10.11 -1.62
N VAL A 83 -4.08 -11.36 -1.17
CA VAL A 83 -3.64 -11.75 0.19
C VAL A 83 -2.15 -11.47 0.37
N LEU A 84 -1.32 -11.76 -0.64
CA LEU A 84 0.12 -11.52 -0.58
C LEU A 84 0.45 -10.02 -0.52
N ALA A 85 -0.24 -9.16 -1.27
CA ALA A 85 -0.07 -7.71 -1.24
C ALA A 85 -0.47 -7.13 0.13
N GLN A 86 -1.56 -7.61 0.72
CA GLN A 86 -1.98 -7.18 2.05
C GLN A 86 -1.04 -7.68 3.15
N THR A 87 -0.55 -8.93 3.02
CA THR A 87 0.45 -9.48 3.94
C THR A 87 1.75 -8.68 3.84
N PHE A 88 2.15 -8.27 2.63
CA PHE A 88 3.28 -7.38 2.42
C PHE A 88 3.07 -6.02 3.07
N TRP A 89 1.88 -5.42 2.96
CA TRP A 89 1.56 -4.18 3.66
C TRP A 89 1.67 -4.35 5.18
N LEU A 90 1.08 -5.41 5.72
CA LEU A 90 1.14 -5.72 7.14
C LEU A 90 2.59 -5.92 7.60
N TRP A 91 3.42 -6.58 6.80
CA TRP A 91 4.84 -6.74 7.06
C TRP A 91 5.61 -5.41 7.07
N VAL A 92 5.35 -4.53 6.10
CA VAL A 92 5.93 -3.17 6.07
C VAL A 92 5.54 -2.38 7.32
N GLU A 93 4.29 -2.47 7.75
CA GLU A 93 3.84 -1.82 8.99
C GLU A 93 4.50 -2.42 10.23
N LEU A 94 4.56 -3.75 10.36
CA LEU A 94 5.17 -4.39 11.51
C LEU A 94 6.66 -4.07 11.61
N VAL A 95 7.43 -4.28 10.54
CA VAL A 95 8.88 -4.01 10.52
C VAL A 95 9.14 -2.52 10.70
N GLY A 96 8.34 -1.67 10.06
CA GLY A 96 8.45 -0.23 10.23
C GLY A 96 8.11 0.24 11.64
N ASN A 97 7.23 -0.45 12.35
CA ASN A 97 6.93 -0.13 13.75
C ASN A 97 7.99 -0.65 14.71
N VAL A 98 8.75 -1.70 14.36
CA VAL A 98 9.92 -2.12 15.16
C VAL A 98 10.97 -1.02 15.19
N SER A 99 11.26 -0.36 14.06
CA SER A 99 12.19 0.78 14.03
C SER A 99 11.64 1.99 14.80
N LEU A 100 10.33 2.23 14.74
CA LEU A 100 9.67 3.33 15.45
C LEU A 100 9.58 3.13 16.97
N TYR A 101 9.38 1.90 17.41
CA TYR A 101 9.37 1.55 18.84
C TYR A 101 10.74 1.81 19.46
N GLN A 102 11.83 1.54 18.72
CA GLN A 102 13.19 1.90 19.16
C GLN A 102 13.41 3.41 19.23
N ALA A 103 12.69 4.19 18.42
CA ALA A 103 12.70 5.66 18.45
C ALA A 103 11.74 6.28 19.49
N GLY A 104 11.06 5.46 20.30
CA GLY A 104 10.15 5.92 21.36
C GLY A 104 8.77 6.40 20.87
N ALA A 105 8.39 6.09 19.63
CA ALA A 105 7.08 6.45 19.08
C ALA A 105 6.01 5.40 19.41
N GLU A 106 4.77 5.85 19.68
CA GLU A 106 3.64 4.95 19.89
C GLU A 106 3.32 4.14 18.63
N ALA A 107 3.14 2.83 18.81
CA ALA A 107 2.82 1.95 17.70
C ALA A 107 1.36 2.17 17.21
N PRO A 108 1.13 2.29 15.89
CA PRO A 108 -0.17 2.51 15.28
C PRO A 108 -1.00 1.20 15.22
N TRP A 109 -1.38 0.69 16.39
CA TRP A 109 -2.10 -0.59 16.55
C TRP A 109 -3.41 -0.65 15.77
N ILE A 110 -4.13 0.47 15.65
CA ILE A 110 -5.42 0.54 14.95
C ILE A 110 -5.24 0.30 13.45
N ARG A 111 -4.19 0.86 12.83
CA ARG A 111 -3.87 0.61 11.42
C ARG A 111 -3.49 -0.84 11.18
N LEU A 112 -2.66 -1.42 12.07
CA LEU A 112 -2.28 -2.83 12.01
C LEU A 112 -3.50 -3.76 12.10
N ALA A 113 -4.40 -3.49 13.05
CA ALA A 113 -5.63 -4.24 13.22
C ALA A 113 -6.53 -4.15 11.99
N ALA A 114 -6.70 -2.95 11.42
CA ALA A 114 -7.48 -2.75 10.20
C ALA A 114 -6.89 -3.55 9.02
N ILE A 115 -5.57 -3.49 8.78
CA ILE A 115 -4.93 -4.25 7.69
C ILE A 115 -5.07 -5.76 7.92
N ALA A 116 -4.93 -6.22 9.17
CA ALA A 116 -5.08 -7.63 9.50
C ALA A 116 -6.51 -8.14 9.27
N GLU A 117 -7.51 -7.34 9.64
CA GLU A 117 -8.93 -7.67 9.44
C GLU A 117 -9.27 -7.80 7.95
N ILE A 118 -8.78 -6.87 7.11
CA ILE A 118 -8.99 -6.93 5.66
C ILE A 118 -8.31 -8.17 5.08
N ALA A 119 -7.09 -8.48 5.52
CA ALA A 119 -6.32 -9.62 5.01
C ALA A 119 -7.03 -10.95 5.35
N LEU A 120 -7.53 -11.08 6.59
CA LEU A 120 -8.31 -12.22 7.01
C LEU A 120 -9.65 -12.30 6.27
N GLY A 121 -10.37 -11.18 6.14
CA GLY A 121 -11.63 -11.12 5.38
C GLY A 121 -11.46 -11.58 3.93
N CYS A 122 -10.38 -11.19 3.26
CA CYS A 122 -10.07 -11.63 1.91
C CYS A 122 -9.72 -13.13 1.80
N CYS A 123 -9.18 -13.74 2.86
CA CYS A 123 -8.92 -15.20 2.89
C CYS A 123 -10.22 -16.02 2.92
N PHE A 124 -11.25 -15.55 3.62
CA PHE A 124 -12.53 -16.25 3.77
C PHE A 124 -13.53 -15.99 2.63
N MET A 125 -13.28 -15.00 1.77
CA MET A 125 -14.14 -14.75 0.61
C MET A 125 -13.95 -15.81 -0.49
N ALA A 126 -15.00 -16.60 -0.70
CA ALA A 126 -15.04 -17.65 -1.73
C ALA A 126 -15.03 -17.09 -3.17
N ARG A 127 -15.65 -15.92 -3.40
CA ARG A 127 -15.61 -15.15 -4.66
C ARG A 127 -15.53 -13.66 -4.35
N ILE A 128 -14.66 -12.96 -5.07
CA ILE A 128 -14.57 -11.49 -5.01
C ILE A 128 -15.48 -10.95 -6.13
N SER A 129 -16.64 -10.41 -5.75
CA SER A 129 -17.51 -9.67 -6.68
C SER A 129 -16.91 -8.29 -6.99
N ARG A 130 -17.40 -7.64 -8.05
CA ARG A 130 -17.00 -6.25 -8.39
C ARG A 130 -17.30 -5.25 -7.28
N GLU A 131 -18.40 -5.47 -6.54
CA GLU A 131 -18.81 -4.61 -5.43
C GLU A 131 -17.85 -4.73 -4.26
N ILE A 132 -17.43 -5.97 -3.94
CA ILE A 132 -16.41 -6.25 -2.92
C ILE A 132 -15.06 -5.64 -3.32
N GLU A 133 -14.70 -5.71 -4.60
CA GLU A 133 -13.48 -5.10 -5.14
C GLU A 133 -13.46 -3.59 -4.92
N PHE A 134 -14.56 -2.91 -5.25
CA PHE A 134 -14.71 -1.48 -5.00
C PHE A 134 -14.65 -1.16 -3.51
N GLY A 135 -15.35 -1.94 -2.68
CA GLY A 135 -15.32 -1.79 -1.23
C GLY A 135 -13.91 -1.93 -0.64
N LEU A 136 -13.13 -2.89 -1.13
CA LEU A 136 -11.73 -3.09 -0.70
C LEU A 136 -10.84 -1.90 -1.07
N ILE A 137 -10.96 -1.36 -2.28
CA ILE A 137 -10.19 -0.18 -2.70
C ILE A 137 -10.54 1.01 -1.81
N VAL A 138 -11.83 1.27 -1.56
CA VAL A 138 -12.29 2.34 -0.67
C VAL A 138 -11.73 2.16 0.74
N LEU A 139 -11.73 0.93 1.25
CA LEU A 139 -11.26 0.64 2.59
C LEU A 139 -9.74 0.80 2.70
N TRP A 140 -8.95 0.36 1.72
CA TRP A 140 -7.50 0.65 1.67
C TRP A 140 -7.19 2.14 1.59
N MET A 141 -7.96 2.90 0.79
CA MET A 141 -7.83 4.36 0.74
C MET A 141 -8.19 5.00 2.09
N ALA A 142 -9.22 4.51 2.77
CA ALA A 142 -9.57 5.00 4.10
C ALA A 142 -8.45 4.72 5.10
N VAL A 143 -7.91 3.50 5.14
CA VAL A 143 -6.77 3.14 5.99
C VAL A 143 -5.57 4.04 5.71
N TRP A 144 -5.29 4.35 4.45
CA TRP A 144 -4.22 5.26 4.05
C TRP A 144 -4.45 6.72 4.48
N MET A 145 -5.69 7.21 4.34
CA MET A 145 -6.01 8.61 4.61
C MET A 145 -6.08 8.92 6.11
N PHE A 146 -6.57 7.97 6.91
CA PHE A 146 -6.77 8.17 8.35
C PHE A 146 -5.57 7.81 9.22
N PHE A 147 -4.60 7.05 8.71
CA PHE A 147 -3.46 6.55 9.51
C PHE A 147 -2.12 6.69 8.80
#